data_AF-A0A1F9AIC8-F1
#
_entry.id   AF-A0A1F9AIC8-F1
#
_cell.length_a   1.000
_cell.length_b   1.000
_cell.length_c   1.000
_cell.angle_alpha   90.00
_cell.angle_beta   90.00
_cell.angle_gamma   90.00
#
_symmetry.space_group_name_H-M   'P 1'
#
loop_
_entity.id
_entity.type
_entity.pdbx_description
1 polymer ?
#
loop_
_entity_poly.entity_id
_entity_poly.type
_entity_poly.pdbx_seq_one_letter_code
_entity_poly.pdbx_strand_id
1 'polypeptide(L)' 'MEEANVAVKFGLFTDKDLLGIIVSKPMETELVITGRYASTRIIEIADLVTEMRSIKHYFKEGVGARVGIEK' A
#
# COMPACT_ATOMS: atom_id res chain seq x y z
N MET A 1 3.83 -6.72 -1.82
CA MET A 1 3.15 -6.13 -2.98
C MET A 1 3.24 -4.62 -2.87
N GLU A 2 4.04 -4.02 -3.73
CA GLU A 2 4.25 -2.57 -3.76
C GLU A 2 3.07 -1.89 -4.47
N GLU A 3 2.59 -0.77 -3.92
CA GLU A 3 1.53 0.11 -4.50
C GLU A 3 0.22 -0.60 -4.90
N ALA A 4 -0.05 -1.78 -4.33
CA ALA A 4 -1.22 -2.58 -4.69
C ALA A 4 -2.54 -1.85 -4.36
N ASN A 5 -2.58 -1.13 -3.23
CA ASN A 5 -3.76 -0.35 -2.85
C ASN A 5 -4.07 0.76 -3.88
N VAL A 6 -3.02 1.37 -4.43
CA VAL A 6 -3.14 2.41 -5.45
C VAL A 6 -3.60 1.81 -6.78
N ALA A 7 -3.08 0.64 -7.16
CA ALA A 7 -3.52 -0.09 -8.33
C ALA A 7 -5.02 -0.47 -8.26
N VAL A 8 -5.50 -0.92 -7.09
CA VAL A 8 -6.94 -1.14 -6.86
C VAL A 8 -7.72 0.17 -6.97
N LYS A 9 -7.22 1.25 -6.35
CA LYS A 9 -7.87 2.58 -6.39
C LYS A 9 -8.06 3.09 -7.81
N PHE A 10 -7.12 2.82 -8.70
CA PHE A 10 -7.19 3.20 -10.12
C PHE A 10 -7.81 2.13 -11.03
N GLY A 11 -8.29 1.03 -10.48
CA GLY A 11 -9.02 0.00 -11.23
C GLY A 11 -8.15 -0.85 -12.15
N LEU A 12 -6.84 -0.95 -11.89
CA LEU A 12 -5.95 -1.88 -12.61
C LEU A 12 -6.33 -3.33 -12.30
N PHE A 13 -6.83 -3.58 -11.09
CA PHE A 13 -7.51 -4.80 -10.68
C PHE A 13 -8.50 -4.47 -9.54
N THR A 14 -9.37 -5.41 -9.21
CA THR A 14 -10.42 -5.20 -8.20
C THR A 14 -9.93 -5.46 -6.78
N ASP A 15 -10.65 -4.92 -5.80
CA ASP A 15 -10.42 -5.26 -4.38
C ASP A 15 -10.62 -6.76 -4.12
N LYS A 16 -11.55 -7.41 -4.84
CA LYS A 16 -11.78 -8.85 -4.81
C LYS A 16 -10.58 -9.65 -5.29
N ASP A 17 -9.90 -9.19 -6.35
CA ASP A 17 -8.70 -9.86 -6.85
C ASP A 17 -7.58 -9.82 -5.79
N LEU A 18 -7.40 -8.66 -5.13
CA LEU A 18 -6.43 -8.52 -4.05
C LEU A 18 -6.75 -9.44 -2.86
N LEU A 19 -8.03 -9.47 -2.46
CA LEU A 19 -8.50 -10.36 -1.39
C LEU A 19 -8.25 -11.84 -1.73
N GLY A 20 -8.48 -12.22 -2.98
CA GLY A 20 -8.20 -13.58 -3.46
C GLY A 20 -6.73 -13.96 -3.26
N ILE A 21 -5.80 -13.04 -3.58
CA ILE A 21 -4.37 -13.25 -3.35
C ILE A 21 -4.08 -13.45 -1.85
N ILE A 22 -4.61 -12.57 -1.00
CA ILE A 22 -4.37 -12.63 0.45
C ILE A 22 -4.85 -13.96 1.05
N VAL A 23 -6.03 -14.44 0.63
CA VAL A 23 -6.59 -15.70 1.12
C VAL A 23 -5.86 -16.92 0.54
N SER A 24 -5.38 -16.85 -0.70
CA SER A 24 -4.70 -17.96 -1.37
C SER A 24 -3.25 -18.17 -0.93
N LYS A 25 -2.66 -17.22 -0.19
CA LYS A 25 -1.27 -17.31 0.25
C LYS A 25 -1.04 -18.56 1.13
N PRO A 26 0.14 -19.21 1.05
CA PRO A 26 0.50 -20.24 2.02
C PRO A 26 0.50 -19.68 3.45
N MET A 27 0.18 -20.54 4.43
CA MET A 27 0.03 -20.13 5.83
C MET A 27 1.30 -19.45 6.38
N GLU A 28 2.48 -20.00 6.06
CA GLU A 28 3.78 -19.50 6.53
C GLU A 28 4.28 -18.25 5.79
N THR A 29 3.57 -17.79 4.75
CA THR A 29 3.96 -16.63 3.97
C THR A 29 3.36 -15.36 4.53
N GLU A 30 4.19 -14.38 4.86
CA GLU A 30 3.74 -13.02 5.17
C GLU A 30 3.56 -12.20 3.89
N LEU A 31 2.49 -11.41 3.83
CA LEU A 31 2.25 -10.45 2.77
C LEU A 31 2.32 -9.04 3.33
N VAL A 32 3.29 -8.27 2.83
CA VAL A 32 3.35 -6.82 3.07
C VAL A 32 2.72 -6.11 1.88
N ILE A 33 1.68 -5.33 2.11
CA ILE A 33 0.97 -4.57 1.06
C ILE A 33 1.17 -3.08 1.32
N THR A 34 1.68 -2.36 0.33
CA THR A 34 1.92 -0.91 0.44
C THR A 34 1.06 -0.12 -0.53
N GLY A 35 1.11 1.20 -0.39
CA GLY A 35 0.36 2.15 -1.20
C GLY A 35 -0.78 2.81 -0.44
N ARG A 36 -1.17 3.99 -0.92
CA ARG A 36 -2.26 4.79 -0.35
C ARG A 36 -3.63 4.17 -0.67
N TYR A 37 -4.65 4.61 0.06
CA TYR A 37 -6.06 4.26 -0.21
C TYR A 37 -6.37 2.77 -0.06
N ALA A 38 -5.75 2.10 0.92
CA ALA A 38 -6.15 0.75 1.32
C ALA A 38 -7.66 0.72 1.57
N SER A 39 -8.37 -0.21 0.94
CA SER A 39 -9.81 -0.32 1.09
C SER A 39 -10.16 -0.85 2.48
N THR A 40 -11.33 -0.50 3.00
CA THR A 40 -11.78 -0.94 4.33
C THR A 40 -11.73 -2.46 4.46
N ARG A 41 -12.12 -3.20 3.40
CA ARG A 41 -12.07 -4.67 3.38
C ARG A 41 -10.66 -5.22 3.58
N ILE A 42 -9.65 -4.58 2.99
CA ILE A 42 -8.25 -5.01 3.13
C ILE A 42 -7.74 -4.69 4.54
N ILE A 43 -8.09 -3.52 5.07
CA ILE A 43 -7.75 -3.11 6.44
C ILE A 43 -8.36 -4.07 7.47
N GLU A 44 -9.62 -4.48 7.30
CA GLU A 44 -10.34 -5.33 8.23
C GLU A 44 -9.77 -6.76 8.35
N ILE A 45 -9.18 -7.29 7.27
CA ILE A 45 -8.62 -8.65 7.29
C ILE A 45 -7.11 -8.69 7.61
N ALA A 46 -6.45 -7.53 7.63
CA ALA A 46 -5.03 -7.45 7.87
C ALA A 46 -4.72 -7.60 9.36
N ASP A 47 -3.76 -8.46 9.70
CA ASP A 47 -3.32 -8.64 11.09
C ASP A 47 -2.62 -7.39 11.64
N LEU A 48 -1.96 -6.62 10.78
CA LEU A 48 -1.25 -5.39 11.12
C LEU A 48 -1.51 -4.31 10.06
N VAL A 49 -1.90 -3.12 10.53
CA VAL A 49 -2.10 -1.94 9.68
C VAL A 49 -1.33 -0.76 10.26
N THR A 50 -0.49 -0.13 9.44
CA THR A 50 0.23 1.09 9.78
C THR A 50 -0.17 2.21 8.83
N GLU A 51 -0.65 3.33 9.38
CA GLU A 51 -0.99 4.53 8.60
C GLU A 51 0.14 5.56 8.66
N MET A 52 0.83 5.77 7.54
CA MET A 52 1.86 6.80 7.41
C MET A 52 1.21 8.16 7.09
N ARG A 53 1.04 9.02 8.10
CA ARG A 53 0.52 10.39 7.92
C ARG A 53 1.67 11.37 7.68
N SER A 54 1.63 12.08 6.54
CA SER A 54 2.62 13.10 6.20
C SER A 54 2.42 14.39 7.00
N ILE A 55 2.98 14.45 8.22
CA ILE A 55 2.94 15.64 9.08
C ILE A 55 3.77 16.80 8.49
N LYS A 56 4.99 16.51 8.02
CA LYS A 56 5.90 17.45 7.34
C LYS A 56 6.65 16.74 6.23
N HIS A 57 6.95 17.44 5.13
CA HIS A 57 7.68 16.88 4.00
C HIS A 57 8.37 18.01 3.22
N TYR A 58 9.70 17.94 3.04
CA TYR A 58 10.54 18.97 2.37
C TYR A 58 10.15 19.22 0.91
N PHE A 59 9.50 18.26 0.25
CA PHE A 59 8.88 18.50 -1.06
C PHE A 59 7.94 19.71 -1.06
N LYS A 60 7.20 19.95 0.05
CA LYS A 60 6.33 21.12 0.19
C LYS A 60 7.10 22.44 0.29
N GLU A 61 8.39 22.38 0.61
CA GLU A 61 9.31 23.52 0.67
C GLU A 61 10.13 23.66 -0.64
N GLY A 62 9.77 22.91 -1.70
CA GLY A 62 10.39 23.00 -3.01
C GLY A 62 11.60 22.09 -3.21
N VAL A 63 11.94 21.24 -2.23
CA VAL A 63 13.03 20.26 -2.38
C VAL A 63 12.56 19.09 -3.26
N GLY A 64 13.14 18.96 -4.45
CA GLY A 64 12.85 17.86 -5.37
C GLY A 64 13.41 16.50 -4.91
N ALA A 65 13.12 15.46 -5.70
CA ALA A 65 13.63 14.11 -5.46
C ALA A 65 15.16 14.03 -5.58
N ARG A 66 15.80 13.34 -4.64
CA ARG A 66 17.25 13.20 -4.50
C ARG A 66 17.67 11.74 -4.66
N VAL A 67 18.81 11.54 -5.30
CA VAL A 67 19.41 10.21 -5.48
C VAL A 67 19.76 9.61 -4.12
N GLY A 68 19.36 8.35 -3.91
CA GLY A 68 19.58 7.64 -2.66
C GLY A 68 18.54 7.91 -1.58
N ILE A 69 17.50 8.72 -1.86
CA ILE A 69 16.39 8.95 -0.94
C ILE A 69 15.05 8.68 -1.63
N GLU A 70 14.71 9.43 -2.69
CA GLU A 70 13.42 9.25 -3.42
C GLU A 70 13.59 8.95 -4.91
N LYS A 71 14.78 9.18 -5.47
CA LYS A 71 15.08 9.02 -6.90
C LYS A 71 15.72 7.69 -7.23
#